data_AF-A0A2D5GSN2-F1
#
_entry.id   AF-A0A2D5GSN2-F1
#
_cell.length_a   1.000
_cell.length_b   1.000
_cell.length_c   1.000
_cell.angle_alpha   90.00
_cell.angle_beta   90.00
_cell.angle_gamma   90.00
#
_symmetry.space_group_name_H-M   'P 1'
#
loop_
_entity.id
_entity.type
_entity.pdbx_description
1 polymer ?
#
loop_
_entity_poly.entity_id
_entity_poly.type
_entity_poly.pdbx_seq_one_letter_code
_entity_poly.pdbx_strand_id
1 'polypeptide(L)'
;MTIGPILPGRLPSTMLSNRLKVSLNDNALELAKLQQQVSTGQKYSLASESPGAALRTIILQSTFERQQQYQSNINTSMSILAMSETSLSSVGDALNSAKAISLSGVGSTSSDAERVALADQIASLRTQVINAGNTTFRGQYLFSGSQTNVAPFEEGANGLVVYHGDDHQIQTYINTQTLLPNNFDGISAFAASSPEFGSDIDPALTLQTRISDLNGGRGVKLGSISVTLDNGTPQTQTVSLSGVETIQDLKTVLENAFAGGPLTLTVDIDPASENGLRLTPSAGTVAVSNVAGSTLATDLGIASTAVAQVNGGDIDPGITLQTTLASLNGGTGIGTTAGKGLVINNGGQTFTVDLSTATTVEDVFNLIRTADPNLNLGFNDAGNGLAISSRVSGADFSIGENNGGTNAAGLGIATFSASTSLSELNYGRGVDVDTGKQLQIIRRDGTTINLDLSGTKNVQDVIDRINDFEDFDGTTPLADLNLGQGVPVGATTLDITRRDGSVVNVNLAGDA
;
A
#
# COMPACT_ATOMS: atom_id res chain seq x y z
N MET A 1 -97.99 33.92 44.69
CA MET A 1 -97.56 32.58 44.23
C MET A 1 -96.13 32.36 44.67
N THR A 2 -95.95 31.68 45.80
CA THR A 2 -94.66 31.19 46.27
C THR A 2 -94.42 29.82 45.64
N ILE A 3 -93.52 29.75 44.67
CA ILE A 3 -92.84 28.50 44.30
C ILE A 3 -91.49 28.56 45.02
N GLY A 4 -91.29 27.63 45.94
CA GLY A 4 -90.18 27.59 46.86
C GLY A 4 -88.81 27.37 46.20
N PRO A 5 -87.73 27.58 46.96
CA PRO A 5 -86.37 27.29 46.49
C PRO A 5 -86.28 25.83 46.09
N ILE A 6 -85.67 25.56 44.93
CA ILE A 6 -85.24 24.21 44.58
C ILE A 6 -84.26 23.81 45.68
N LEU A 7 -84.70 22.95 46.61
CA LEU A 7 -83.82 22.36 47.61
C LEU A 7 -82.61 21.79 46.85
N PRO A 8 -81.37 21.97 47.32
CA PRO A 8 -80.34 21.02 46.98
C PRO A 8 -80.84 19.69 47.55
N GLY A 9 -81.44 18.86 46.69
CA GLY A 9 -81.90 17.53 47.06
C GLY A 9 -80.76 16.88 47.83
N ARG A 10 -81.04 16.45 49.06
CA ARG A 10 -80.06 15.82 49.94
C ARG A 10 -79.25 14.84 49.11
N LEU A 11 -77.96 15.12 48.91
CA LEU A 11 -77.05 14.10 48.41
C LEU A 11 -77.23 12.92 49.38
N PRO A 12 -77.69 11.75 48.90
CA PRO A 12 -77.86 10.59 49.76
C PRO A 12 -76.55 10.37 50.53
N SER A 13 -76.62 10.04 51.82
CA SER A 13 -75.43 9.83 52.66
C SER A 13 -74.45 8.83 52.03
N THR A 14 -74.97 7.87 51.26
CA THR A 14 -74.22 6.92 50.45
C THR A 14 -73.38 7.58 49.35
N MET A 15 -73.87 8.63 48.68
CA MET A 15 -73.09 9.38 47.69
C MET A 15 -71.98 10.23 48.33
N LEU A 16 -72.23 10.81 49.51
CA LEU A 16 -71.22 11.57 50.26
C LEU A 16 -70.11 10.65 50.78
N SER A 17 -70.48 9.51 51.38
CA SER A 17 -69.52 8.49 51.81
C SER A 17 -68.75 7.87 50.64
N ASN A 18 -69.38 7.67 49.49
CA ASN A 18 -68.66 7.19 48.29
C ASN A 18 -67.69 8.22 47.75
N ARG A 19 -68.04 9.51 47.70
CA ARG A 19 -67.09 10.57 47.33
C ARG A 19 -65.91 10.64 48.29
N LEU A 20 -66.16 10.56 49.60
CA LEU A 20 -65.10 10.54 50.60
C LEU A 20 -64.17 9.33 50.46
N LYS A 21 -64.72 8.14 50.19
CA LYS A 21 -63.91 6.94 49.92
C LYS A 21 -63.06 7.09 48.66
N VAL A 22 -63.61 7.67 47.58
CA VAL A 22 -62.84 7.97 46.36
C VAL A 22 -61.71 8.95 46.69
N SER A 23 -61.98 10.06 47.37
CA SER A 23 -60.94 11.04 47.75
C SER A 23 -59.88 10.47 48.70
N LEU A 24 -60.24 9.58 49.62
CA LEU A 24 -59.28 8.91 50.50
C LEU A 24 -58.40 7.92 49.72
N ASN A 25 -58.97 7.19 48.78
CA ASN A 25 -58.21 6.29 47.90
C ASN A 25 -57.27 7.10 46.98
N ASP A 26 -57.70 8.24 46.45
CA ASP A 26 -56.88 9.12 45.62
C ASP A 26 -55.69 9.68 46.43
N ASN A 27 -55.93 10.16 47.66
CA ASN A 27 -54.86 10.63 48.55
C ASN A 27 -53.88 9.54 48.95
N ALA A 28 -54.37 8.31 49.21
CA ALA A 28 -53.52 7.18 49.53
C ALA A 28 -52.61 6.80 48.34
N LEU A 29 -53.15 6.86 47.11
CA LEU A 29 -52.40 6.62 45.88
C LEU A 29 -51.34 7.71 45.64
N GLU A 30 -51.68 8.97 45.85
CA GLU A 30 -50.75 10.09 45.72
C GLU A 30 -49.63 10.03 46.76
N LEU A 31 -49.95 9.69 48.01
CA LEU A 31 -48.95 9.49 49.06
C LEU A 31 -48.01 8.33 48.72
N ALA A 32 -48.53 7.20 48.25
CA ALA A 32 -47.71 6.06 47.84
C ALA A 32 -46.75 6.44 46.69
N LYS A 33 -47.24 7.23 45.72
CA LYS A 33 -46.42 7.75 44.62
C LYS A 33 -45.32 8.68 45.12
N LEU A 34 -45.63 9.63 45.99
CA LEU A 34 -44.63 10.53 46.58
C LEU A 34 -43.60 9.77 47.41
N GLN A 35 -44.02 8.76 48.19
CA GLN A 35 -43.11 7.89 48.93
C GLN A 35 -42.17 7.12 47.98
N GLN A 36 -42.69 6.61 46.86
CA GLN A 36 -41.87 5.97 45.83
C GLN A 36 -40.87 6.95 45.21
N GLN A 37 -41.30 8.16 44.84
CA GLN A 37 -40.42 9.21 44.29
C GLN A 37 -39.33 9.62 45.28
N VAL A 38 -39.64 9.71 46.57
CA VAL A 38 -38.66 10.00 47.64
C VAL A 38 -37.68 8.83 47.80
N SER A 39 -38.17 7.58 47.73
CA SER A 39 -37.33 6.39 47.86
C SER A 39 -36.40 6.17 46.66
N THR A 40 -36.85 6.45 45.43
CA THR A 40 -36.06 6.23 44.21
C THR A 40 -35.30 7.47 43.75
N GLY A 41 -35.68 8.66 44.24
CA GLY A 41 -35.20 9.95 43.74
C GLY A 41 -35.70 10.30 42.33
N GLN A 42 -36.55 9.46 41.72
CA GLN A 42 -37.03 9.65 40.35
C GLN A 42 -38.44 10.24 40.35
N LYS A 43 -38.63 11.34 39.60
CA LYS A 43 -39.95 11.99 39.46
C LYS A 43 -40.97 11.15 38.70
N TYR A 44 -40.53 10.33 37.75
CA TYR A 44 -41.38 9.43 36.97
C TYR A 44 -40.76 8.03 37.00
N SER A 45 -41.56 7.01 37.33
CA SER A 45 -41.11 5.62 37.39
C SER A 45 -41.60 4.80 36.19
N LEU A 46 -42.67 5.22 35.53
CA LEU A 46 -43.24 4.54 34.37
C LEU A 46 -43.31 5.48 33.17
N ALA A 47 -43.05 4.96 31.97
CA ALA A 47 -43.13 5.73 30.73
C ALA A 47 -44.55 6.28 30.46
N SER A 48 -45.59 5.61 30.99
CA SER A 48 -46.98 6.03 30.90
C SER A 48 -47.30 7.29 31.72
N GLU A 49 -46.49 7.63 32.73
CA GLU A 49 -46.72 8.81 33.57
C GLU A 49 -46.34 10.13 32.89
N SER A 50 -45.37 10.08 31.97
CA SER A 50 -45.01 11.19 31.10
C SER A 50 -44.23 10.68 29.88
N PRO A 51 -44.92 10.39 28.75
CA PRO A 51 -44.26 9.89 27.55
C PRO A 51 -43.17 10.82 27.02
N GLY A 52 -43.39 12.15 27.07
CA GLY A 52 -42.42 13.15 26.60
C GLY A 52 -41.16 13.23 27.48
N ALA A 53 -41.30 13.12 28.80
CA ALA A 53 -40.14 13.06 29.70
C ALA A 53 -39.41 11.72 29.57
N ALA A 54 -40.15 10.61 29.47
CA ALA A 54 -39.59 9.28 29.29
C ALA A 54 -38.74 9.16 28.01
N LEU A 55 -39.22 9.66 26.87
CA LEU A 55 -38.45 9.67 25.62
C LEU A 55 -37.14 10.46 25.77
N ARG A 56 -37.17 11.64 26.40
CA ARG A 56 -35.96 12.44 26.64
C ARG A 56 -34.98 11.72 27.58
N THR A 57 -35.49 11.10 28.64
CA THR A 57 -34.67 10.32 29.58
C THR A 57 -34.02 9.13 28.88
N ILE A 58 -34.75 8.39 28.03
CA ILE A 58 -34.19 7.26 27.26
C ILE A 58 -33.08 7.74 26.32
N ILE A 59 -33.30 8.83 25.58
CA ILE A 59 -32.27 9.40 24.70
C ILE A 59 -31.04 9.83 25.50
N LEU A 60 -31.25 10.53 26.63
CA LEU A 60 -30.15 10.99 27.48
C LEU A 60 -29.39 9.81 28.11
N GLN A 61 -30.10 8.79 28.59
CA GLN A 61 -29.50 7.57 29.14
C GLN A 61 -28.66 6.83 28.09
N SER A 62 -29.20 6.63 26.88
CA SER A 62 -28.46 6.00 25.79
C SER A 62 -27.24 6.83 25.34
N THR A 63 -27.34 8.15 25.41
CA THR A 63 -26.23 9.07 25.14
C THR A 63 -25.17 8.94 26.23
N PHE A 64 -25.58 8.88 27.50
CA PHE A 64 -24.68 8.75 28.65
C PHE A 64 -23.95 7.40 28.66
N GLU A 65 -24.64 6.29 28.40
CA GLU A 65 -24.04 4.96 28.25
C GLU A 65 -23.01 4.93 27.12
N ARG A 66 -23.33 5.57 25.99
CA ARG A 66 -22.38 5.71 24.88
C ARG A 66 -21.14 6.53 25.26
N GLN A 67 -21.32 7.62 26.01
CA GLN A 67 -20.20 8.41 26.53
C GLN A 67 -19.34 7.61 27.52
N GLN A 68 -19.93 6.79 28.38
CA GLN A 68 -19.17 5.89 29.25
C GLN A 68 -18.36 4.87 28.45
N GLN A 69 -18.95 4.30 27.39
CA GLN A 69 -18.22 3.39 26.50
C GLN A 69 -17.03 4.10 25.83
N TYR A 70 -17.21 5.33 25.34
CA TYR A 70 -16.11 6.12 24.77
C TYR A 70 -15.02 6.42 25.80
N GLN A 71 -15.37 6.76 27.05
CA GLN A 71 -14.38 6.94 28.10
C GLN A 71 -13.59 5.66 28.39
N SER A 72 -14.27 4.51 28.42
CA SER A 72 -13.62 3.20 28.60
C SER A 72 -12.68 2.87 27.44
N ASN A 73 -13.10 3.16 26.21
CA ASN A 73 -12.30 3.01 25.01
C ASN A 73 -11.04 3.90 25.05
N ILE A 74 -11.20 5.18 25.39
CA ILE A 74 -10.10 6.14 25.52
C ILE A 74 -9.09 5.68 26.59
N ASN A 75 -9.56 5.28 27.76
CA ASN A 75 -8.69 4.79 28.83
C ASN A 75 -7.91 3.53 28.41
N THR A 76 -8.55 2.64 27.65
CA THR A 76 -7.88 1.45 27.11
C THR A 76 -6.83 1.84 26.08
N SER A 77 -7.17 2.71 25.13
CA SER A 77 -6.22 3.21 24.13
C SER A 77 -5.04 3.94 24.76
N MET A 78 -5.25 4.78 25.77
CA MET A 78 -4.14 5.42 26.50
C MET A 78 -3.22 4.41 27.19
N SER A 79 -3.77 3.33 27.74
CA SER A 79 -2.97 2.29 28.37
C SER A 79 -2.12 1.51 27.36
N ILE A 80 -2.68 1.23 26.18
CA ILE A 80 -1.96 0.59 25.07
C ILE A 80 -0.81 1.50 24.61
N LEU A 81 -1.11 2.77 24.30
CA LEU A 81 -0.13 3.75 23.83
C LEU A 81 1.00 3.98 24.85
N ALA A 82 0.68 4.05 26.15
CA ALA A 82 1.69 4.20 27.20
C ALA A 82 2.64 2.98 27.31
N MET A 83 2.11 1.77 27.09
CA MET A 83 2.93 0.56 27.06
C MET A 83 3.80 0.51 25.79
N SER A 84 3.24 0.88 24.64
CA SER A 84 3.99 1.00 23.39
C SER A 84 5.14 2.01 23.51
N GLU A 85 4.88 3.19 24.10
CA GLU A 85 5.91 4.23 24.35
C GLU A 85 7.03 3.69 25.26
N THR A 86 6.69 3.00 26.35
CA THR A 86 7.68 2.42 27.26
C THR A 86 8.57 1.38 26.56
N SER A 87 7.96 0.56 25.69
CA SER A 87 8.69 -0.40 24.87
C SER A 87 9.61 0.30 23.87
N LEU A 88 9.13 1.30 23.14
CA LEU A 88 9.93 2.07 22.17
C LEU A 88 11.07 2.85 22.83
N SER A 89 10.85 3.39 24.04
CA SER A 89 11.92 4.01 24.83
C SER A 89 13.02 3.01 25.16
N SER A 90 12.65 1.80 25.57
CA SER A 90 13.62 0.73 25.88
C SER A 90 14.42 0.31 24.65
N VAL A 91 13.80 0.32 23.47
CA VAL A 91 14.45 0.06 22.18
C VAL A 91 15.42 1.19 21.83
N GLY A 92 15.01 2.45 22.00
CA GLY A 92 15.87 3.62 21.80
C GLY A 92 17.14 3.58 22.66
N ASP A 93 17.01 3.21 23.93
CA ASP A 93 18.15 3.05 24.84
C ASP A 93 19.08 1.91 24.41
N ALA A 94 18.54 0.79 23.96
CA ALA A 94 19.31 -0.34 23.45
C ALA A 94 20.07 0.02 22.16
N LEU A 95 19.44 0.74 21.23
CA LEU A 95 20.06 1.20 19.98
C LEU A 95 21.17 2.24 20.26
N ASN A 96 20.96 3.16 21.19
CA ASN A 96 22.00 4.12 21.60
C ASN A 96 23.20 3.41 22.24
N SER A 97 22.94 2.38 23.06
CA SER A 97 23.99 1.54 23.65
C SER A 97 24.75 0.76 22.59
N ALA A 98 24.04 0.14 21.63
CA ALA A 98 24.64 -0.58 20.51
C ALA A 98 25.52 0.36 19.65
N LYS A 99 25.06 1.59 19.38
CA LYS A 99 25.85 2.60 18.68
C LYS A 99 27.13 2.95 19.44
N ALA A 100 27.06 3.14 20.76
CA ALA A 100 28.24 3.44 21.57
C ALA A 100 29.26 2.29 21.55
N ILE A 101 28.79 1.04 21.66
CA ILE A 101 29.63 -0.17 21.56
C ILE A 101 30.28 -0.25 20.16
N SER A 102 29.49 -0.08 19.09
CA SER A 102 30.00 -0.10 17.71
C SER A 102 31.06 0.97 17.49
N LEU A 103 30.87 2.20 17.97
CA LEU A 103 31.87 3.27 17.86
C LEU A 103 33.16 2.95 18.62
N SER A 104 33.07 2.27 19.77
CA SER A 104 34.25 1.82 20.52
C SER A 104 35.04 0.73 19.77
N GLY A 105 34.35 -0.11 18.99
CA GLY A 105 34.95 -1.21 18.21
C GLY A 105 35.65 -0.76 16.92
N VAL A 106 35.30 0.41 16.37
CA VAL A 106 35.90 0.95 15.13
C VAL A 106 37.33 1.47 15.33
N GLY A 107 37.75 1.72 16.58
CA GLY A 107 39.11 2.14 16.90
C GLY A 107 40.18 1.11 16.50
N SER A 108 41.28 1.56 15.89
CA SER A 108 42.39 0.73 15.42
C SER A 108 43.20 0.03 16.52
N THR A 109 42.84 0.23 17.80
CA THR A 109 43.49 -0.36 18.98
C THR A 109 42.80 -1.61 19.51
N SER A 110 41.62 -1.96 19.00
CA SER A 110 40.87 -3.14 19.48
C SER A 110 41.41 -4.43 18.86
N SER A 111 41.60 -5.46 19.68
CA SER A 111 41.95 -6.81 19.24
C SER A 111 40.74 -7.55 18.65
N ASP A 112 40.99 -8.65 17.91
CA ASP A 112 39.91 -9.51 17.38
C ASP A 112 39.06 -10.12 18.51
N ALA A 113 39.69 -10.53 19.60
CA ALA A 113 38.98 -11.08 20.77
C ALA A 113 38.06 -10.03 21.44
N GLU A 114 38.51 -8.77 21.53
CA GLU A 114 37.67 -7.68 22.03
C GLU A 114 36.51 -7.39 21.07
N ARG A 115 36.74 -7.41 19.76
CA ARG A 115 35.66 -7.25 18.76
C ARG A 115 34.59 -8.33 18.88
N VAL A 116 34.98 -9.59 19.13
CA VAL A 116 34.03 -10.69 19.37
C VAL A 116 33.22 -10.43 20.64
N ALA A 117 33.85 -10.02 21.74
CA ALA A 117 33.14 -9.72 22.98
C ALA A 117 32.17 -8.52 22.84
N LEU A 118 32.53 -7.49 22.07
CA LEU A 118 31.63 -6.38 21.75
C LEU A 118 30.45 -6.84 20.88
N ALA A 119 30.67 -7.77 19.94
CA ALA A 119 29.61 -8.36 19.13
C ALA A 119 28.60 -9.15 19.99
N ASP A 120 29.07 -9.91 20.99
CA ASP A 120 28.19 -10.63 21.93
C ASP A 120 27.31 -9.67 22.77
N GLN A 121 27.86 -8.51 23.15
CA GLN A 121 27.09 -7.46 23.82
C GLN A 121 26.00 -6.88 22.90
N ILE A 122 26.31 -6.64 21.63
CA ILE A 122 25.34 -6.17 20.64
C ILE A 122 24.26 -7.24 20.40
N ALA A 123 24.62 -8.52 20.34
CA ALA A 123 23.65 -9.62 20.22
C ALA A 123 22.68 -9.68 21.43
N SER A 124 23.18 -9.40 22.63
CA SER A 124 22.35 -9.30 23.83
C SER A 124 21.39 -8.11 23.76
N LEU A 125 21.84 -6.95 23.29
CA LEU A 125 20.99 -5.78 23.05
C LEU A 125 19.95 -6.05 21.96
N ARG A 126 20.30 -6.77 20.89
CA ARG A 126 19.35 -7.22 19.87
C ARG A 126 18.23 -8.06 20.49
N THR A 127 18.60 -9.03 21.33
CA THR A 127 17.62 -9.87 22.04
C THR A 127 16.69 -9.03 22.92
N GLN A 128 17.22 -7.98 23.58
CA GLN A 128 16.41 -7.04 24.35
C GLN A 128 15.41 -6.27 23.47
N VAL A 129 15.84 -5.81 22.28
CA VAL A 129 14.96 -5.13 21.32
C VAL A 129 13.85 -6.06 20.83
N ILE A 130 14.17 -7.32 20.50
CA ILE A 130 13.17 -8.33 20.08
C ILE A 130 12.15 -8.56 21.20
N ASN A 131 12.61 -8.71 22.44
CA ASN A 131 11.73 -8.90 23.60
C ASN A 131 10.82 -7.68 23.83
N ALA A 132 11.34 -6.46 23.64
CA ALA A 132 10.52 -5.25 23.71
C ALA A 132 9.47 -5.24 22.57
N GLY A 133 9.86 -5.57 21.35
CA GLY A 133 8.93 -5.72 20.22
C GLY A 133 7.84 -6.78 20.44
N ASN A 134 8.12 -7.81 21.24
CA ASN A 134 7.17 -8.86 21.62
C ASN A 134 6.36 -8.55 22.90
N THR A 135 6.34 -7.29 23.36
CA THR A 135 5.54 -6.88 24.52
C THR A 135 4.04 -7.11 24.29
N THR A 136 3.36 -7.60 25.33
CA THR A 136 1.91 -7.86 25.30
C THR A 136 1.13 -6.95 26.25
N PHE A 137 -0.10 -6.63 25.86
CA PHE A 137 -1.09 -5.97 26.70
C PHE A 137 -2.36 -6.81 26.74
N ARG A 138 -2.73 -7.30 27.93
CA ARG A 138 -3.91 -8.17 28.14
C ARG A 138 -3.93 -9.42 27.23
N GLY A 139 -2.75 -9.97 26.93
CA GLY A 139 -2.58 -11.15 26.07
C GLY A 139 -2.55 -10.86 24.57
N GLN A 140 -2.58 -9.59 24.17
CA GLN A 140 -2.45 -9.14 22.78
C GLN A 140 -1.07 -8.51 22.55
N TYR A 141 -0.40 -8.85 21.45
CA TYR A 141 0.85 -8.21 21.07
C TYR A 141 0.62 -6.78 20.61
N LEU A 142 1.52 -5.88 21.01
CA LEU A 142 1.38 -4.45 20.76
C LEU A 142 1.80 -4.03 19.36
N PHE A 143 2.74 -4.75 18.76
CA PHE A 143 3.42 -4.39 17.51
C PHE A 143 3.16 -5.35 16.36
N SER A 144 2.09 -6.16 16.44
CA SER A 144 1.73 -7.14 15.40
C SER A 144 0.67 -6.63 14.41
N GLY A 145 0.37 -5.33 14.44
CA GLY A 145 -0.71 -4.74 13.65
C GLY A 145 -2.08 -5.23 14.11
N SER A 146 -2.92 -5.69 13.17
CA SER A 146 -4.24 -6.26 13.45
C SER A 146 -4.18 -7.70 13.97
N GLN A 147 -3.08 -8.42 13.70
CA GLN A 147 -2.82 -9.79 14.14
C GLN A 147 -2.33 -9.86 15.59
N THR A 148 -3.15 -9.39 16.53
CA THR A 148 -2.84 -9.28 17.97
C THR A 148 -2.51 -10.60 18.68
N ASN A 149 -2.80 -11.75 18.09
CA ASN A 149 -2.58 -13.07 18.70
C ASN A 149 -1.28 -13.76 18.23
N VAL A 150 -0.53 -13.14 17.33
CA VAL A 150 0.72 -13.69 16.76
C VAL A 150 1.90 -12.89 17.30
N ALA A 151 2.95 -13.58 17.74
CA ALA A 151 4.18 -12.92 18.16
C ALA A 151 4.79 -12.16 16.97
N PRO A 152 5.01 -10.84 17.07
CA PRO A 152 5.43 -10.04 15.92
C PRO A 152 6.85 -10.39 15.46
N PHE A 153 7.78 -10.66 16.36
CA PHE A 153 9.18 -10.94 16.03
C PHE A 153 9.60 -12.34 16.45
N GLU A 154 10.04 -13.15 15.50
CA GLU A 154 10.63 -14.47 15.74
C GLU A 154 12.10 -14.48 15.31
N GLU A 155 12.99 -14.93 16.20
CA GLU A 155 14.41 -15.07 15.89
C GLU A 155 14.71 -16.49 15.38
N GLY A 156 15.20 -16.58 14.14
CA GLY A 156 15.60 -17.84 13.50
C GLY A 156 16.98 -18.34 13.95
N ALA A 157 17.28 -19.60 13.63
CA ALA A 157 18.54 -20.27 14.01
C ALA A 157 19.82 -19.63 13.44
N ASN A 158 19.68 -18.79 12.41
CA ASN A 158 20.74 -18.04 11.76
C ASN A 158 20.92 -16.60 12.31
N GLY A 159 20.17 -16.22 13.37
CA GLY A 159 20.21 -14.88 13.95
C GLY A 159 19.43 -13.83 13.15
N LEU A 160 18.68 -14.25 12.13
CA LEU A 160 17.74 -13.39 11.40
C LEU A 160 16.43 -13.27 12.17
N VAL A 161 15.74 -12.15 12.00
CA VAL A 161 14.46 -11.89 12.66
C VAL A 161 13.36 -11.82 11.61
N VAL A 162 12.31 -12.62 11.76
CA VAL A 162 11.15 -12.64 10.87
C VAL A 162 9.98 -11.91 11.53
N TYR A 163 9.35 -11.01 10.77
CA TYR A 163 8.15 -10.29 11.20
C TYR A 163 6.86 -11.00 10.74
N HIS A 164 6.05 -11.42 11.70
CA HIS A 164 4.80 -12.16 11.45
C HIS A 164 3.53 -11.29 11.57
N GLY A 165 3.65 -10.02 11.93
CA GLY A 165 2.50 -9.10 11.98
C GLY A 165 2.09 -8.59 10.60
N ASP A 166 1.06 -7.73 10.59
CA ASP A 166 0.65 -6.97 9.40
C ASP A 166 0.92 -5.47 9.57
N ASP A 167 0.58 -4.70 8.55
CA ASP A 167 0.64 -3.23 8.46
C ASP A 167 -0.69 -2.56 8.87
N HIS A 168 -1.69 -3.33 9.32
CA HIS A 168 -3.01 -2.81 9.59
C HIS A 168 -3.13 -2.26 11.01
N GLN A 169 -3.68 -1.05 11.11
CA GLN A 169 -3.93 -0.39 12.38
C GLN A 169 -5.33 -0.70 12.92
N ILE A 170 -5.42 -0.94 14.22
CA ILE A 170 -6.67 -1.10 14.96
C ILE A 170 -7.19 0.29 15.33
N GLN A 171 -8.40 0.59 14.89
CA GLN A 171 -9.06 1.85 15.19
C GLN A 171 -10.15 1.67 16.25
N THR A 172 -10.24 2.64 17.17
CA THR A 172 -11.23 2.64 18.24
C THR A 172 -12.05 3.92 18.24
N TYR A 173 -13.36 3.80 18.48
CA TYR A 173 -14.25 4.94 18.64
C TYR A 173 -13.95 5.70 19.93
N ILE A 174 -13.62 6.99 19.79
CA ILE A 174 -13.41 7.92 20.91
C ILE A 174 -14.52 8.97 21.03
N ASN A 175 -15.35 9.11 19.99
CA ASN A 175 -16.53 9.99 19.98
C ASN A 175 -17.53 9.52 18.90
N THR A 176 -18.68 10.17 18.80
CA THR A 176 -19.61 10.00 17.70
C THR A 176 -18.90 10.28 16.38
N GLN A 177 -18.71 9.24 15.58
CA GLN A 177 -18.10 9.28 14.24
C GLN A 177 -16.59 9.62 14.21
N THR A 178 -15.88 9.53 15.34
CA THR A 178 -14.42 9.68 15.36
C THR A 178 -13.76 8.36 15.70
N LEU A 179 -13.08 7.77 14.72
CA LEU A 179 -12.18 6.64 14.89
C LEU A 179 -10.75 7.16 14.92
N LEU A 180 -9.95 6.68 15.87
CA LEU A 180 -8.51 6.91 15.89
C LEU A 180 -7.76 5.58 16.01
N PRO A 181 -6.60 5.43 15.34
CA PRO A 181 -5.71 4.30 15.55
C PRO A 181 -5.18 4.32 16.98
N ASN A 182 -5.08 3.15 17.61
CA ASN A 182 -4.58 3.01 18.98
C ASN A 182 -3.42 2.02 19.15
N ASN A 183 -2.94 1.42 18.06
CA ASN A 183 -1.75 0.57 18.02
C ASN A 183 -0.77 1.08 16.95
N PHE A 184 0.44 0.55 17.02
CA PHE A 184 1.47 0.71 15.99
C PHE A 184 1.84 -0.68 15.49
N ASP A 185 2.13 -0.81 14.21
CA ASP A 185 2.64 -2.04 13.61
C ASP A 185 4.18 -2.09 13.70
N GLY A 186 4.74 -3.29 13.61
CA GLY A 186 6.19 -3.49 13.67
C GLY A 186 6.94 -2.92 12.47
N ILE A 187 6.28 -2.76 11.32
CA ILE A 187 6.91 -2.19 10.12
C ILE A 187 7.18 -0.70 10.34
N SER A 188 6.19 0.08 10.78
CA SER A 188 6.34 1.50 11.05
C SER A 188 7.19 1.78 12.30
N ALA A 189 7.08 0.95 13.34
CA ALA A 189 7.77 1.18 14.61
C ALA A 189 9.24 0.71 14.61
N PHE A 190 9.56 -0.38 13.91
CA PHE A 190 10.88 -1.02 13.95
C PHE A 190 11.56 -1.13 12.58
N ALA A 191 10.93 -0.66 11.50
CA ALA A 191 11.36 -0.95 10.12
C ALA A 191 11.53 -2.47 9.92
N ALA A 192 10.57 -3.24 10.41
CA ALA A 192 10.62 -4.71 10.44
C ALA A 192 10.52 -5.38 9.05
N SER A 193 10.32 -4.60 7.99
CA SER A 193 10.41 -5.04 6.61
C SER A 193 11.48 -4.26 5.85
N SER A 194 12.01 -4.87 4.79
CA SER A 194 12.84 -4.12 3.84
C SER A 194 12.02 -2.97 3.21
N PRO A 195 12.70 -1.95 2.63
CA PRO A 195 12.03 -1.02 1.72
C PRO A 195 11.24 -1.79 0.66
N GLU A 196 10.12 -1.22 0.24
CA GLU A 196 9.35 -1.76 -0.87
C GLU A 196 10.08 -1.46 -2.18
N PHE A 197 10.22 -2.50 -3.01
CA PHE A 197 10.77 -2.38 -4.35
C PHE A 197 9.63 -2.48 -5.36
N GLY A 198 9.59 -1.50 -6.27
CA GLY A 198 8.50 -1.34 -7.23
C GLY A 198 8.62 -0.07 -8.05
N SER A 199 8.93 -0.18 -9.33
CA SER A 199 8.74 0.92 -10.28
C SER A 199 7.33 0.92 -10.85
N ASP A 200 6.98 2.02 -11.52
CA ASP A 200 5.84 2.03 -12.43
C ASP A 200 6.03 0.95 -13.51
N ILE A 201 4.97 0.21 -13.81
CA ILE A 201 4.94 -0.87 -14.81
C ILE A 201 3.94 -0.53 -15.92
N ASP A 202 3.31 0.65 -15.87
CA ASP A 202 2.49 1.27 -16.91
C ASP A 202 1.65 0.23 -17.69
N PRO A 203 0.58 -0.32 -17.09
CA PRO A 203 -0.23 -1.31 -17.79
C PRO A 203 -0.96 -0.65 -18.98
N ALA A 204 -1.10 -1.40 -20.08
CA ALA A 204 -1.86 -0.96 -21.23
C ALA A 204 -3.33 -0.77 -20.90
N LEU A 205 -3.95 0.21 -21.56
CA LEU A 205 -5.38 0.43 -21.48
C LEU A 205 -6.11 -0.71 -22.19
N THR A 206 -7.16 -1.25 -21.57
CA THR A 206 -8.04 -2.24 -22.19
C THR A 206 -9.49 -1.77 -22.12
N LEU A 207 -10.35 -2.34 -22.98
CA LEU A 207 -11.78 -2.03 -22.95
C LEU A 207 -12.44 -2.47 -21.63
N GLN A 208 -11.84 -3.41 -20.89
CA GLN A 208 -12.33 -3.88 -19.60
C GLN A 208 -11.77 -3.09 -18.41
N THR A 209 -10.79 -2.20 -18.64
CA THR A 209 -10.24 -1.34 -17.59
C THR A 209 -11.34 -0.48 -16.99
N ARG A 210 -11.41 -0.43 -15.66
CA ARG A 210 -12.44 0.34 -14.95
C ARG A 210 -12.06 1.81 -14.87
N ILE A 211 -13.06 2.68 -14.93
CA ILE A 211 -12.86 4.13 -14.76
C ILE A 211 -12.38 4.47 -13.34
N SER A 212 -12.71 3.63 -12.34
CA SER A 212 -12.19 3.75 -10.97
C SER A 212 -10.69 3.53 -10.86
N ASP A 213 -10.10 2.83 -11.81
CA ASP A 213 -8.71 2.37 -11.70
C ASP A 213 -7.78 3.29 -12.50
N LEU A 214 -8.31 4.28 -13.22
CA LEU A 214 -7.53 5.23 -14.02
C LEU A 214 -6.73 6.23 -13.17
N ASN A 215 -5.74 6.89 -13.77
CA ASN A 215 -4.87 7.90 -13.17
C ASN A 215 -4.08 7.40 -11.95
N GLY A 216 -3.51 6.19 -12.04
CA GLY A 216 -2.79 5.51 -10.96
C GLY A 216 -3.75 4.98 -9.88
N GLY A 217 -4.88 4.39 -10.27
CA GLY A 217 -5.86 3.84 -9.31
C GLY A 217 -6.66 4.88 -8.51
N ARG A 218 -6.48 6.19 -8.75
CA ARG A 218 -7.25 7.26 -8.09
C ARG A 218 -8.68 7.36 -8.63
N GLY A 219 -8.88 6.86 -9.85
CA GLY A 219 -10.13 6.93 -10.59
C GLY A 219 -10.44 8.32 -11.10
N VAL A 220 -11.52 8.40 -11.87
CA VAL A 220 -11.97 9.65 -12.48
C VAL A 220 -13.29 10.10 -11.88
N LYS A 221 -13.41 11.40 -11.57
CA LYS A 221 -14.67 11.96 -11.08
C LYS A 221 -15.68 12.03 -12.23
N LEU A 222 -16.59 11.05 -12.27
CA LEU A 222 -17.65 10.99 -13.27
C LEU A 222 -18.53 12.24 -13.26
N GLY A 223 -19.01 12.61 -14.44
CA GLY A 223 -19.67 13.88 -14.69
C GLY A 223 -20.19 13.95 -16.12
N SER A 224 -20.16 15.13 -16.72
CA SER A 224 -20.52 15.32 -18.11
C SER A 224 -19.40 16.04 -18.85
N ILE A 225 -19.20 15.70 -20.12
CA ILE A 225 -18.25 16.35 -21.02
C ILE A 225 -18.99 16.96 -22.20
N SER A 226 -18.42 18.02 -22.78
CA SER A 226 -18.95 18.66 -23.98
C SER A 226 -18.11 18.22 -25.17
N VAL A 227 -18.73 17.52 -26.11
CA VAL A 227 -18.10 17.06 -27.35
C VAL A 227 -18.71 17.82 -28.51
N THR A 228 -17.86 18.44 -29.33
CA THR A 228 -18.28 19.18 -30.52
C THR A 228 -17.68 18.53 -31.76
N LEU A 229 -18.53 18.13 -32.70
CA LEU A 229 -18.15 17.67 -34.03
C LEU A 229 -18.43 18.78 -35.05
N ASP A 230 -17.49 19.07 -35.94
CA ASP A 230 -17.68 20.11 -36.95
C ASP A 230 -17.11 19.72 -38.32
N ASN A 231 -17.99 19.67 -39.32
CA ASN A 231 -17.67 19.53 -40.73
C ASN A 231 -18.36 20.64 -41.56
N GLY A 232 -18.31 21.89 -41.05
CA GLY A 232 -18.95 23.08 -41.64
C GLY A 232 -20.25 23.50 -40.94
N THR A 233 -20.77 22.70 -40.00
CA THR A 233 -21.87 23.06 -39.08
C THR A 233 -21.61 22.39 -37.73
N PRO A 234 -21.22 23.16 -36.70
CA PRO A 234 -20.88 22.60 -35.39
C PRO A 234 -22.07 21.88 -34.73
N GLN A 235 -21.84 20.66 -34.25
CA GLN A 235 -22.76 19.86 -33.46
C GLN A 235 -22.16 19.64 -32.07
N THR A 236 -22.61 20.41 -31.09
CA THR A 236 -22.17 20.27 -29.70
C THR A 236 -23.19 19.44 -28.90
N GLN A 237 -22.72 18.39 -28.25
CA GLN A 237 -23.52 17.60 -27.32
C GLN A 237 -22.84 17.50 -25.96
N THR A 238 -23.64 17.67 -24.91
CA THR A 238 -23.22 17.38 -23.54
C THR A 238 -23.53 15.93 -23.22
N VAL A 239 -22.50 15.10 -23.06
CA VAL A 239 -22.63 13.67 -22.80
C VAL A 239 -22.42 13.40 -21.31
N SER A 240 -23.37 12.72 -20.67
CA SER A 240 -23.23 12.30 -19.27
C SER A 240 -22.56 10.95 -19.18
N LEU A 241 -21.49 10.85 -18.39
CA LEU A 241 -20.73 9.63 -18.12
C LEU A 241 -20.96 9.12 -16.69
N SER A 242 -22.03 9.57 -16.02
CA SER A 242 -22.28 9.29 -14.61
C SER A 242 -22.54 7.82 -14.25
N GLY A 243 -22.87 6.97 -15.23
CA GLY A 243 -23.10 5.53 -15.04
C GLY A 243 -22.10 4.63 -15.76
N VAL A 244 -20.95 5.17 -16.14
CA VAL A 244 -19.90 4.42 -16.84
C VAL A 244 -19.01 3.71 -15.82
N GLU A 245 -18.81 2.40 -15.97
CA GLU A 245 -17.92 1.62 -15.10
C GLU A 245 -16.60 1.26 -15.80
N THR A 246 -16.63 0.99 -17.10
CA THR A 246 -15.46 0.56 -17.90
C THR A 246 -15.18 1.47 -19.10
N ILE A 247 -13.99 1.33 -19.70
CA ILE A 247 -13.65 1.97 -20.98
C ILE A 247 -14.62 1.55 -22.10
N GLN A 248 -15.11 0.30 -22.10
CA GLN A 248 -16.13 -0.16 -23.03
C GLN A 248 -17.44 0.60 -22.88
N ASP A 249 -17.88 0.85 -21.64
CA ASP A 249 -19.09 1.63 -21.38
C ASP A 249 -18.90 3.08 -21.85
N LEU A 250 -17.71 3.64 -21.61
CA LEU A 250 -17.35 4.99 -22.03
C LEU A 250 -17.41 5.13 -23.55
N LYS A 251 -16.78 4.19 -24.27
CA LYS A 251 -16.86 4.07 -25.73
C LYS A 251 -18.31 4.03 -26.18
N THR A 252 -19.09 3.12 -25.59
CA THR A 252 -20.50 2.91 -25.96
C THR A 252 -21.34 4.17 -25.77
N VAL A 253 -21.19 4.87 -24.65
CA VAL A 253 -21.94 6.10 -24.35
C VAL A 253 -21.56 7.23 -25.29
N LEU A 254 -20.26 7.41 -25.58
CA LEU A 254 -19.77 8.43 -26.51
C LEU A 254 -20.21 8.18 -27.95
N GLU A 255 -20.09 6.96 -28.44
CA GLU A 255 -20.49 6.60 -29.80
C GLU A 255 -22.01 6.72 -29.97
N ASN A 256 -22.80 6.25 -28.99
CA ASN A 256 -24.26 6.35 -29.02
C ASN A 256 -24.77 7.79 -28.99
N ALA A 257 -24.05 8.72 -28.34
CA ALA A 257 -24.43 10.13 -28.35
C ALA A 257 -24.50 10.70 -29.78
N PHE A 258 -23.66 10.21 -30.70
CA PHE A 258 -23.59 10.70 -32.08
C PHE A 258 -24.11 9.73 -33.14
N ALA A 259 -24.56 8.53 -32.76
CA ALA A 259 -24.99 7.47 -33.68
C ALA A 259 -26.19 7.84 -34.60
N GLY A 260 -27.06 8.76 -34.16
CA GLY A 260 -28.22 9.23 -34.93
C GLY A 260 -28.00 10.54 -35.70
N GLY A 261 -26.80 11.12 -35.63
CA GLY A 261 -26.47 12.42 -36.20
C GLY A 261 -25.89 12.37 -37.62
N PRO A 262 -25.70 13.53 -38.27
CA PRO A 262 -25.04 13.62 -39.59
C PRO A 262 -23.53 13.34 -39.53
N LEU A 263 -22.93 13.41 -38.34
CA LEU A 263 -21.54 13.05 -38.04
C LEU A 263 -21.54 12.03 -36.92
N THR A 264 -20.80 10.93 -37.09
CA THR A 264 -20.61 9.91 -36.06
C THR A 264 -19.23 10.07 -35.42
N LEU A 265 -19.09 9.54 -34.20
CA LEU A 265 -17.83 9.50 -33.46
C LEU A 265 -17.45 8.04 -33.24
N THR A 266 -16.18 7.71 -33.47
CA THR A 266 -15.58 6.42 -33.10
C THR A 266 -14.59 6.66 -31.98
N VAL A 267 -14.65 5.84 -30.93
CA VAL A 267 -13.76 5.94 -29.75
C VAL A 267 -13.00 4.64 -29.59
N ASP A 268 -11.71 4.62 -29.88
CA ASP A 268 -10.87 3.41 -29.69
C ASP A 268 -9.71 3.71 -28.74
N ILE A 269 -8.98 2.69 -28.34
CA ILE A 269 -7.68 2.86 -27.67
C ILE A 269 -6.66 3.22 -28.76
N ASP A 270 -5.80 4.20 -28.49
CA ASP A 270 -4.80 4.64 -29.46
C ASP A 270 -3.80 3.51 -29.72
N PRO A 271 -3.72 2.95 -30.95
CA PRO A 271 -2.81 1.85 -31.25
C PRO A 271 -1.33 2.28 -31.25
N ALA A 272 -1.03 3.58 -31.18
CA ALA A 272 0.34 4.07 -31.15
C ALA A 272 0.90 4.21 -29.72
N SER A 273 0.05 4.58 -28.76
CA SER A 273 0.44 4.76 -27.36
C SER A 273 -0.05 3.64 -26.45
N GLU A 274 -1.07 2.86 -26.86
CA GLU A 274 -1.74 1.80 -26.09
C GLU A 274 -2.32 2.20 -24.72
N ASN A 275 -2.05 3.42 -24.27
CA ASN A 275 -2.44 3.94 -22.95
C ASN A 275 -3.42 5.14 -23.03
N GLY A 276 -3.69 5.67 -24.23
CA GLY A 276 -4.57 6.81 -24.46
C GLY A 276 -5.87 6.46 -25.18
N LEU A 277 -6.91 7.28 -25.00
CA LEU A 277 -8.15 7.19 -25.77
C LEU A 277 -8.08 8.01 -27.06
N ARG A 278 -8.54 7.42 -28.16
CA ARG A 278 -8.54 8.02 -29.49
C ARG A 278 -9.96 8.28 -29.97
N LEU A 279 -10.27 9.54 -30.27
CA LEU A 279 -11.57 9.97 -30.75
C LEU A 279 -11.46 10.41 -32.22
N THR A 280 -12.16 9.70 -33.10
CA THR A 280 -12.16 9.95 -34.55
C THR A 280 -13.58 10.28 -35.03
N PRO A 281 -13.83 11.50 -35.53
CA PRO A 281 -15.09 11.82 -36.18
C PRO A 281 -15.17 11.21 -37.57
N SER A 282 -16.38 10.93 -38.07
CA SER A 282 -16.60 10.41 -39.42
C SER A 282 -16.13 11.35 -40.54
N ALA A 283 -16.16 12.67 -40.27
CA ALA A 283 -15.64 13.72 -41.13
C ALA A 283 -15.44 15.01 -40.32
N GLY A 284 -14.50 15.87 -40.74
CA GLY A 284 -14.27 17.19 -40.14
C GLY A 284 -13.36 17.15 -38.91
N THR A 285 -13.74 17.87 -37.86
CA THR A 285 -12.97 18.03 -36.62
C THR A 285 -13.79 17.65 -35.39
N VAL A 286 -13.10 17.27 -34.31
CA VAL A 286 -13.63 16.96 -32.99
C VAL A 286 -12.94 17.87 -31.96
N ALA A 287 -13.72 18.43 -31.04
CA ALA A 287 -13.24 19.15 -29.88
C ALA A 287 -13.92 18.62 -28.62
N VAL A 288 -13.15 18.38 -27.57
CA VAL A 288 -13.67 17.89 -26.28
C VAL A 288 -13.29 18.87 -25.19
N SER A 289 -14.28 19.37 -24.47
CA SER A 289 -14.06 20.30 -23.37
C SER A 289 -14.80 19.88 -22.10
N ASN A 290 -14.25 20.33 -20.97
CA ASN A 290 -14.86 20.14 -19.66
C ASN A 290 -16.14 20.98 -19.52
N VAL A 291 -17.18 20.39 -18.95
CA VAL A 291 -18.36 21.14 -18.51
C VAL A 291 -18.00 21.90 -17.22
N ALA A 292 -18.64 23.05 -16.99
CA ALA A 292 -18.37 23.88 -15.81
C ALA A 292 -18.48 23.08 -14.50
N GLY A 293 -17.37 23.02 -13.74
CA GLY A 293 -17.27 22.27 -12.48
C GLY A 293 -16.80 20.81 -12.62
N SER A 294 -16.42 20.37 -13.81
CA SER A 294 -15.83 19.05 -14.09
C SER A 294 -14.41 19.19 -14.66
N THR A 295 -13.56 18.20 -14.38
CA THR A 295 -12.21 18.01 -14.97
C THR A 295 -12.15 16.75 -15.84
N LEU A 296 -13.29 16.11 -16.07
CA LEU A 296 -13.40 14.75 -16.61
C LEU A 296 -12.74 14.58 -18.00
N ALA A 297 -12.85 15.56 -18.90
CA ALA A 297 -12.18 15.47 -20.20
C ALA A 297 -10.65 15.54 -20.07
N THR A 298 -10.16 16.30 -19.09
CA THR A 298 -8.72 16.39 -18.79
C THR A 298 -8.23 15.12 -18.12
N ASP A 299 -8.98 14.61 -17.13
CA ASP A 299 -8.60 13.42 -16.38
C ASP A 299 -8.73 12.12 -17.21
N LEU A 300 -9.46 12.16 -18.33
CA LEU A 300 -9.50 11.09 -19.34
C LEU A 300 -8.45 11.29 -20.46
N GLY A 301 -7.60 12.31 -20.36
CA GLY A 301 -6.58 12.61 -21.37
C GLY A 301 -7.12 13.11 -22.73
N ILE A 302 -8.44 13.27 -22.89
CA ILE A 302 -9.10 13.56 -24.18
C ILE A 302 -9.45 15.05 -24.38
N ALA A 303 -9.15 15.93 -23.44
CA ALA A 303 -9.44 17.36 -23.58
C ALA A 303 -8.64 17.96 -24.75
N SER A 304 -9.35 18.52 -25.74
CA SER A 304 -8.73 19.04 -26.96
C SER A 304 -9.47 20.25 -27.53
N THR A 305 -8.72 21.10 -28.22
CA THR A 305 -9.30 22.04 -29.19
C THR A 305 -9.74 21.29 -30.45
N ALA A 306 -10.36 21.99 -31.41
CA ALA A 306 -10.83 21.37 -32.65
C ALA A 306 -9.67 20.79 -33.46
N VAL A 307 -9.63 19.46 -33.56
CA VAL A 307 -8.61 18.68 -34.26
C VAL A 307 -9.27 17.62 -35.14
N ALA A 308 -8.59 17.15 -36.19
CA ALA A 308 -9.15 16.09 -37.04
C ALA A 308 -9.35 14.76 -36.30
N GLN A 309 -8.54 14.51 -35.27
CA GLN A 309 -8.59 13.34 -34.40
C GLN A 309 -7.99 13.74 -33.05
N VAL A 310 -8.62 13.34 -31.95
CA VAL A 310 -8.01 13.45 -30.62
C VAL A 310 -7.23 12.18 -30.35
N ASN A 311 -5.93 12.29 -30.14
CA ASN A 311 -5.12 11.25 -29.53
C ASN A 311 -4.92 11.67 -28.08
N GLY A 312 -5.62 11.02 -27.17
CA GLY A 312 -5.56 11.34 -25.76
C GLY A 312 -4.18 11.02 -25.18
N GLY A 313 -3.82 11.76 -24.13
CA GLY A 313 -2.63 11.44 -23.33
C GLY A 313 -2.80 10.12 -22.58
N ASP A 314 -1.69 9.66 -22.01
CA ASP A 314 -1.69 8.52 -21.09
C ASP A 314 -2.67 8.78 -19.93
N ILE A 315 -3.44 7.75 -19.58
CA ILE A 315 -4.45 7.78 -18.53
C ILE A 315 -4.00 6.92 -17.32
N ASP A 316 -2.77 6.40 -17.32
CA ASP A 316 -2.11 5.61 -16.27
C ASP A 316 -3.09 4.63 -15.60
N PRO A 317 -3.52 3.54 -16.25
CA PRO A 317 -4.43 2.63 -15.59
C PRO A 317 -3.73 1.93 -14.42
N GLY A 318 -4.47 1.72 -13.34
CA GLY A 318 -3.96 1.09 -12.14
C GLY A 318 -3.76 -0.41 -12.34
N ILE A 319 -2.78 -0.97 -11.63
CA ILE A 319 -2.54 -2.40 -11.63
C ILE A 319 -3.50 -3.06 -10.64
N THR A 320 -4.11 -4.16 -11.07
CA THR A 320 -4.92 -5.02 -10.23
C THR A 320 -4.41 -6.45 -10.30
N LEU A 321 -4.86 -7.30 -9.39
CA LEU A 321 -4.53 -8.73 -9.43
C LEU A 321 -5.00 -9.41 -10.73
N GLN A 322 -6.03 -8.87 -11.38
CA GLN A 322 -6.58 -9.38 -12.64
C GLN A 322 -5.86 -8.85 -13.88
N THR A 323 -4.96 -7.87 -13.73
CA THR A 323 -4.18 -7.34 -14.85
C THR A 323 -3.34 -8.46 -15.45
N THR A 324 -3.40 -8.60 -16.77
CA THR A 324 -2.67 -9.66 -17.48
C THR A 324 -1.21 -9.32 -17.64
N LEU A 325 -0.32 -10.31 -17.63
CA LEU A 325 1.12 -10.07 -17.81
C LEU A 325 1.46 -9.55 -19.20
N ALA A 326 0.65 -9.83 -20.21
CA ALA A 326 0.82 -9.31 -21.56
C ALA A 326 0.46 -7.83 -21.69
N SER A 327 -0.44 -7.32 -20.83
CA SER A 327 -0.82 -5.91 -20.87
C SER A 327 0.19 -5.02 -20.14
N LEU A 328 1.13 -5.56 -19.36
CA LEU A 328 2.12 -4.76 -18.64
C LEU A 328 3.09 -4.04 -19.60
N ASN A 329 3.72 -2.94 -19.14
CA ASN A 329 4.68 -2.13 -19.89
C ASN A 329 4.13 -1.65 -21.25
N GLY A 330 2.97 -0.99 -21.26
CA GLY A 330 2.30 -0.52 -22.47
C GLY A 330 2.01 -1.64 -23.47
N GLY A 331 1.66 -2.84 -22.98
CA GLY A 331 1.29 -3.98 -23.82
C GLY A 331 2.45 -4.82 -24.35
N THR A 332 3.70 -4.46 -24.00
CA THR A 332 4.89 -5.25 -24.36
C THR A 332 5.07 -6.49 -23.48
N GLY A 333 4.42 -6.50 -22.32
CA GLY A 333 4.46 -7.56 -21.33
C GLY A 333 5.76 -7.63 -20.55
N ILE A 334 6.04 -8.79 -19.94
CA ILE A 334 7.21 -9.00 -19.06
C ILE A 334 8.31 -9.85 -19.71
N GLY A 335 8.31 -9.96 -21.04
CA GLY A 335 9.18 -10.88 -21.78
C GLY A 335 8.70 -12.33 -21.77
N THR A 336 9.56 -13.25 -22.24
CA THR A 336 9.22 -14.69 -22.31
C THR A 336 9.16 -15.30 -20.91
N THR A 337 8.07 -15.99 -20.59
CA THR A 337 7.90 -16.70 -19.31
C THR A 337 8.27 -18.19 -19.37
N ALA A 338 8.36 -18.78 -20.56
CA ALA A 338 8.65 -20.20 -20.73
C ALA A 338 10.10 -20.54 -20.31
N GLY A 339 10.26 -21.27 -19.19
CA GLY A 339 11.59 -21.66 -18.66
C GLY A 339 12.39 -20.50 -18.06
N LYS A 340 11.74 -19.35 -17.86
CA LYS A 340 12.29 -18.13 -17.24
C LYS A 340 11.44 -17.75 -16.03
N GLY A 341 11.91 -16.78 -15.27
CA GLY A 341 11.18 -16.29 -14.12
C GLY A 341 12.07 -15.49 -13.19
N LEU A 342 11.91 -15.69 -11.89
CA LEU A 342 12.55 -14.87 -10.87
C LEU A 342 13.53 -15.68 -10.04
N VAL A 343 14.60 -15.05 -9.60
CA VAL A 343 15.46 -15.54 -8.52
C VAL A 343 15.35 -14.58 -7.35
N ILE A 344 14.93 -15.08 -6.20
CA ILE A 344 14.74 -14.30 -4.99
C ILE A 344 15.79 -14.76 -3.99
N ASN A 345 16.64 -13.84 -3.54
CA ASN A 345 17.53 -14.08 -2.41
C ASN A 345 16.92 -13.42 -1.18
N ASN A 346 16.57 -14.21 -0.18
CA ASN A 346 16.00 -13.70 1.06
C ASN A 346 16.53 -14.51 2.25
N GLY A 347 17.10 -13.82 3.23
CA GLY A 347 17.60 -14.49 4.44
C GLY A 347 18.76 -15.46 4.19
N GLY A 348 19.55 -15.24 3.14
CA GLY A 348 20.65 -16.14 2.73
C GLY A 348 20.18 -17.42 2.02
N GLN A 349 18.90 -17.52 1.67
CA GLN A 349 18.34 -18.59 0.85
C GLN A 349 17.99 -18.06 -0.54
N THR A 350 18.29 -18.86 -1.55
CA THR A 350 17.93 -18.57 -2.94
C THR A 350 16.71 -19.39 -3.35
N PHE A 351 15.64 -18.70 -3.74
CA PHE A 351 14.41 -19.29 -4.27
C PHE A 351 14.30 -18.99 -5.75
N THR A 352 13.89 -19.98 -6.53
CA THR A 352 13.63 -19.82 -7.96
C THR A 352 12.14 -19.92 -8.22
N VAL A 353 11.58 -18.93 -8.89
CA VAL A 353 10.16 -18.85 -9.26
C VAL A 353 10.05 -19.03 -10.77
N ASP A 354 9.34 -20.08 -11.21
CA ASP A 354 9.03 -20.31 -12.62
C ASP A 354 7.72 -19.59 -12.96
N LEU A 355 7.75 -18.70 -13.95
CA LEU A 355 6.58 -17.92 -14.38
C LEU A 355 5.87 -18.52 -15.59
N SER A 356 6.26 -19.70 -16.06
CA SER A 356 5.72 -20.32 -17.27
C SER A 356 4.21 -20.56 -17.27
N THR A 357 3.60 -20.73 -16.08
CA THR A 357 2.15 -20.91 -15.92
C THR A 357 1.41 -19.62 -15.60
N ALA A 358 2.11 -18.49 -15.42
CA ALA A 358 1.51 -17.24 -15.00
C ALA A 358 0.89 -16.49 -16.18
N THR A 359 -0.35 -16.01 -16.01
CA THR A 359 -1.07 -15.21 -17.01
C THR A 359 -1.47 -13.85 -16.48
N THR A 360 -1.65 -13.74 -15.16
CA THR A 360 -2.07 -12.53 -14.45
C THR A 360 -1.09 -12.16 -13.33
N VAL A 361 -1.21 -10.94 -12.81
CA VAL A 361 -0.47 -10.50 -11.62
C VAL A 361 -0.79 -11.39 -10.42
N GLU A 362 -2.03 -11.87 -10.27
CA GLU A 362 -2.40 -12.80 -9.21
C GLU A 362 -1.63 -14.13 -9.29
N ASP A 363 -1.45 -14.67 -10.49
CA ASP A 363 -0.66 -15.89 -10.67
C ASP A 363 0.80 -15.69 -10.21
N VAL A 364 1.39 -14.54 -10.55
CA VAL A 364 2.75 -14.17 -10.11
C VAL A 364 2.82 -14.06 -8.59
N PHE A 365 1.85 -13.40 -7.96
CA PHE A 365 1.82 -13.28 -6.49
C PHE A 365 1.70 -14.64 -5.81
N ASN A 366 0.85 -15.52 -6.34
CA ASN A 366 0.68 -16.87 -5.81
C ASN A 366 1.96 -17.71 -5.95
N LEU A 367 2.66 -17.60 -7.10
CA LEU A 367 3.92 -18.30 -7.33
C LEU A 367 5.03 -17.79 -6.40
N ILE A 368 5.17 -16.47 -6.26
CA ILE A 368 6.16 -15.86 -5.35
C ILE A 368 5.88 -16.27 -3.90
N ARG A 369 4.63 -16.15 -3.44
CA ARG A 369 4.23 -16.48 -2.07
C ARG A 369 4.36 -17.98 -1.76
N THR A 370 4.27 -18.83 -2.77
CA THR A 370 4.53 -20.27 -2.64
C THR A 370 6.03 -20.56 -2.51
N ALA A 371 6.87 -19.81 -3.23
CA ALA A 371 8.32 -19.95 -3.17
C ALA A 371 8.92 -19.38 -1.87
N ASP A 372 8.49 -18.18 -1.47
CA ASP A 372 8.91 -17.53 -0.23
C ASP A 372 7.71 -16.91 0.53
N PRO A 373 7.26 -17.54 1.63
CA PRO A 373 6.17 -17.04 2.44
C PRO A 373 6.54 -15.81 3.29
N ASN A 374 7.83 -15.48 3.40
CA ASN A 374 8.31 -14.35 4.20
C ASN A 374 8.38 -13.03 3.40
N LEU A 375 7.81 -12.98 2.21
CA LEU A 375 7.65 -11.74 1.46
C LEU A 375 6.30 -11.09 1.74
N ASN A 376 6.30 -9.77 1.81
CA ASN A 376 5.11 -8.97 1.67
C ASN A 376 4.95 -8.59 0.19
N LEU A 377 3.76 -8.86 -0.36
CA LEU A 377 3.42 -8.57 -1.74
C LEU A 377 2.23 -7.63 -1.75
N GLY A 378 2.31 -6.55 -2.50
CA GLY A 378 1.27 -5.55 -2.61
C GLY A 378 1.43 -4.70 -3.86
N PHE A 379 0.70 -3.60 -3.90
CA PHE A 379 0.87 -2.56 -4.91
C PHE A 379 1.52 -1.35 -4.24
N ASN A 380 2.27 -0.57 -5.00
CA ASN A 380 2.83 0.67 -4.48
C ASN A 380 1.71 1.70 -4.18
N ASP A 381 2.02 2.72 -3.38
CA ASP A 381 1.08 3.79 -3.02
C ASP A 381 0.48 4.51 -4.24
N ALA A 382 1.21 4.52 -5.35
CA ALA A 382 0.79 5.13 -6.62
C ALA A 382 -0.17 4.24 -7.44
N GLY A 383 -0.38 2.98 -7.05
CA GLY A 383 -1.27 2.03 -7.74
C GLY A 383 -0.80 1.62 -9.15
N ASN A 384 0.41 1.98 -9.54
CA ASN A 384 0.98 1.79 -10.88
C ASN A 384 2.15 0.79 -10.91
N GLY A 385 2.50 0.22 -9.76
CA GLY A 385 3.60 -0.74 -9.63
C GLY A 385 3.31 -1.82 -8.60
N LEU A 386 4.08 -2.91 -8.66
CA LEU A 386 4.09 -3.93 -7.61
C LEU A 386 5.01 -3.48 -6.48
N ALA A 387 4.62 -3.73 -5.23
CA ALA A 387 5.46 -3.47 -4.07
C ALA A 387 5.83 -4.80 -3.42
N ILE A 388 7.12 -5.10 -3.37
CA ILE A 388 7.64 -6.31 -2.72
C ILE A 388 8.62 -5.91 -1.64
N SER A 389 8.44 -6.46 -0.43
CA SER A 389 9.38 -6.31 0.67
C SER A 389 9.59 -7.63 1.41
N SER A 390 10.77 -7.80 2.01
CA SER A 390 11.03 -8.95 2.87
C SER A 390 10.60 -8.66 4.31
N ARG A 391 9.99 -9.65 4.96
CA ARG A 391 9.71 -9.69 6.40
C ARG A 391 10.91 -10.14 7.22
N VAL A 392 12.03 -10.47 6.57
CA VAL A 392 13.26 -10.95 7.21
C VAL A 392 14.22 -9.79 7.37
N SER A 393 14.59 -9.50 8.61
CA SER A 393 15.55 -8.46 8.98
C SER A 393 16.94 -9.04 9.22
N GLY A 394 17.97 -8.27 8.86
CA GLY A 394 19.38 -8.60 9.11
C GLY A 394 20.04 -9.45 8.02
N ALA A 395 19.40 -9.60 6.85
CA ALA A 395 19.95 -10.27 5.68
C ALA A 395 19.79 -9.41 4.43
N ASP A 396 20.58 -9.73 3.41
CA ASP A 396 20.40 -9.17 2.08
C ASP A 396 19.11 -9.72 1.45
N PHE A 397 18.43 -8.83 0.74
CA PHE A 397 17.25 -9.14 -0.05
C PHE A 397 17.49 -8.71 -1.49
N SER A 398 17.33 -9.63 -2.44
CA SER A 398 17.40 -9.31 -3.86
C SER A 398 16.38 -10.09 -4.67
N ILE A 399 15.89 -9.45 -5.73
CA ILE A 399 15.06 -10.07 -6.77
C ILE A 399 15.77 -9.84 -8.09
N GLY A 400 15.99 -10.94 -8.81
CA GLY A 400 16.66 -10.97 -10.09
C GLY A 400 16.00 -11.85 -11.12
N GLU A 401 16.63 -11.89 -12.27
CA GLU A 401 16.21 -12.67 -13.42
C GLU A 401 16.67 -14.11 -13.30
N ASN A 402 15.79 -15.05 -13.63
CA ASN A 402 16.17 -16.44 -13.78
C ASN A 402 16.48 -16.77 -15.25
N ASN A 403 17.60 -17.44 -15.49
CA ASN A 403 18.04 -17.91 -16.80
C ASN A 403 18.18 -16.79 -17.87
N GLY A 404 18.50 -15.55 -17.51
CA GLY A 404 18.61 -14.44 -18.48
C GLY A 404 17.27 -14.01 -19.08
N GLY A 405 16.19 -14.09 -18.29
CA GLY A 405 14.91 -13.46 -18.61
C GLY A 405 14.93 -11.93 -18.40
N THR A 406 13.78 -11.30 -18.64
CA THR A 406 13.52 -9.87 -18.37
C THR A 406 12.26 -9.70 -17.52
N ASN A 407 11.91 -10.74 -16.77
CA ASN A 407 10.66 -10.82 -16.03
C ASN A 407 10.67 -9.96 -14.78
N ALA A 408 11.76 -9.95 -14.00
CA ALA A 408 11.89 -9.10 -12.82
C ALA A 408 11.90 -7.62 -13.19
N ALA A 409 12.60 -7.25 -14.26
CA ALA A 409 12.63 -5.89 -14.80
C ALA A 409 11.27 -5.50 -15.39
N GLY A 410 10.63 -6.38 -16.17
CA GLY A 410 9.31 -6.15 -16.73
C GLY A 410 8.19 -6.10 -15.66
N LEU A 411 8.41 -6.71 -14.50
CA LEU A 411 7.52 -6.58 -13.35
C LEU A 411 7.88 -5.38 -12.46
N GLY A 412 8.88 -4.57 -12.81
CA GLY A 412 9.30 -3.41 -12.00
C GLY A 412 9.84 -3.73 -10.60
N ILE A 413 10.16 -5.01 -10.33
CA ILE A 413 10.56 -5.50 -8.99
C ILE A 413 12.03 -5.91 -8.92
N ALA A 414 12.79 -5.74 -10.01
CA ALA A 414 14.23 -6.02 -10.00
C ALA A 414 14.92 -5.13 -8.96
N THR A 415 15.50 -5.73 -7.92
CA THR A 415 16.20 -4.97 -6.86
C THR A 415 17.53 -4.41 -7.34
N PHE A 416 18.06 -4.98 -8.42
CA PHE A 416 19.29 -4.52 -9.05
C PHE A 416 19.12 -4.50 -10.56
N SER A 417 19.29 -3.32 -11.14
CA SER A 417 19.18 -3.10 -12.57
C SER A 417 20.36 -2.28 -13.08
N ALA A 418 20.52 -2.23 -14.39
CA ALA A 418 21.51 -1.38 -15.04
C ALA A 418 21.34 0.11 -14.69
N SER A 419 20.11 0.56 -14.39
CA SER A 419 19.84 1.95 -14.01
C SER A 419 20.08 2.24 -12.52
N THR A 420 20.39 1.23 -11.70
CA THR A 420 20.69 1.43 -10.27
C THR A 420 21.86 2.39 -10.09
N SER A 421 21.70 3.39 -9.22
CA SER A 421 22.73 4.39 -8.99
C SER A 421 23.91 3.80 -8.21
N LEU A 422 25.14 4.18 -8.57
CA LEU A 422 26.33 3.75 -7.84
C LEU A 422 26.34 4.28 -6.39
N SER A 423 25.62 5.36 -6.11
CA SER A 423 25.46 5.90 -4.75
C SER A 423 24.61 5.01 -3.84
N GLU A 424 23.74 4.18 -4.41
CA GLU A 424 22.81 3.32 -3.67
C GLU A 424 23.47 2.00 -3.25
N LEU A 425 24.59 1.66 -3.88
CA LEU A 425 25.36 0.46 -3.59
C LEU A 425 26.00 0.48 -2.19
N ASN A 426 26.40 -0.69 -1.69
CA ASN A 426 27.07 -0.87 -0.39
C ASN A 426 26.25 -0.33 0.80
N TYR A 427 24.94 -0.61 0.81
CA TYR A 427 23.99 -0.11 1.82
C TYR A 427 23.94 1.43 1.84
N GLY A 428 23.89 2.06 0.67
CA GLY A 428 23.83 3.52 0.52
C GLY A 428 25.13 4.26 0.86
N ARG A 429 26.25 3.55 1.07
CA ARG A 429 27.59 4.18 1.15
C ARG A 429 28.11 4.60 -0.22
N GLY A 430 27.56 4.01 -1.27
CA GLY A 430 27.95 4.21 -2.64
C GLY A 430 29.26 3.50 -3.01
N VAL A 431 29.62 3.64 -4.28
CA VAL A 431 30.95 3.31 -4.82
C VAL A 431 31.64 4.63 -5.14
N ASP A 432 32.81 4.84 -4.54
CA ASP A 432 33.66 5.98 -4.85
C ASP A 432 34.29 5.79 -6.23
N VAL A 433 33.88 6.64 -7.17
CA VAL A 433 34.36 6.67 -8.56
C VAL A 433 35.09 7.97 -8.89
N ASP A 434 35.53 8.73 -7.87
CA ASP A 434 36.24 9.98 -8.08
C ASP A 434 37.61 9.79 -8.76
N THR A 435 38.10 10.88 -9.36
CA THR A 435 39.35 10.92 -10.11
C THR A 435 40.53 10.38 -9.29
N GLY A 436 41.08 9.25 -9.75
CA GLY A 436 42.25 8.60 -9.14
C GLY A 436 41.98 7.19 -8.59
N LYS A 437 40.72 6.76 -8.52
CA LYS A 437 40.35 5.37 -8.25
C LYS A 437 40.08 4.65 -9.58
N GLN A 438 40.82 3.58 -9.84
CA GLN A 438 40.67 2.76 -11.05
C GLN A 438 40.11 1.40 -10.67
N LEU A 439 39.15 0.91 -11.45
CA LEU A 439 38.73 -0.49 -11.36
C LEU A 439 39.81 -1.33 -12.03
N GLN A 440 40.48 -2.16 -11.24
CA GLN A 440 41.51 -3.06 -11.73
C GLN A 440 40.91 -4.41 -12.09
N ILE A 441 40.96 -4.79 -13.37
CA ILE A 441 40.54 -6.11 -13.84
C ILE A 441 41.79 -6.90 -14.19
N ILE A 442 42.02 -7.99 -13.47
CA ILE A 442 43.11 -8.93 -13.78
C ILE A 442 42.50 -10.05 -14.61
N ARG A 443 42.88 -10.13 -15.88
CA ARG A 443 42.44 -11.18 -16.78
C ARG A 443 43.11 -12.51 -16.43
N ARG A 444 42.53 -13.62 -16.89
CA ARG A 444 43.08 -14.97 -16.71
C ARG A 444 44.47 -15.16 -17.32
N ASP A 445 44.84 -14.34 -18.31
CA ASP A 445 46.18 -14.32 -18.91
C ASP A 445 47.20 -13.52 -18.06
N GLY A 446 46.79 -12.99 -16.90
CA GLY A 446 47.62 -12.19 -16.00
C GLY A 446 47.74 -10.71 -16.40
N THR A 447 47.11 -10.29 -17.49
CA THR A 447 47.10 -8.87 -17.87
C THR A 447 46.20 -8.07 -16.93
N THR A 448 46.69 -6.90 -16.55
CA THR A 448 45.98 -5.99 -15.66
C THR A 448 45.42 -4.83 -16.46
N ILE A 449 44.11 -4.65 -16.41
CA ILE A 449 43.41 -3.51 -16.98
C ILE A 449 43.09 -2.56 -15.84
N ASN A 450 43.33 -1.28 -16.05
CA ASN A 450 42.85 -0.25 -15.14
C ASN A 450 41.81 0.62 -15.85
N LEU A 451 40.57 0.55 -15.41
CA LEU A 451 39.48 1.36 -15.95
C LEU A 451 39.21 2.56 -15.07
N ASP A 452 39.15 3.73 -15.69
CA ASP A 452 38.75 4.96 -15.02
C ASP A 452 37.22 5.06 -15.00
N LEU A 453 36.63 4.96 -13.80
CA LEU A 453 35.19 5.08 -13.58
C LEU A 453 34.76 6.53 -13.35
N SER A 454 35.64 7.53 -13.52
CA SER A 454 35.27 8.92 -13.33
C SER A 454 34.09 9.33 -14.22
N GLY A 455 33.07 9.92 -13.59
CA GLY A 455 31.85 10.38 -14.26
C GLY A 455 30.75 9.33 -14.44
N THR A 456 30.96 8.06 -14.09
CA THR A 456 29.89 7.05 -14.07
C THR A 456 28.92 7.33 -12.92
N LYS A 457 27.62 7.27 -13.19
CA LYS A 457 26.56 7.54 -12.19
C LYS A 457 25.80 6.28 -11.81
N ASN A 458 25.60 5.38 -12.77
CA ASN A 458 24.85 4.14 -12.58
C ASN A 458 25.67 2.93 -13.01
N VAL A 459 25.10 1.74 -12.81
CA VAL A 459 25.73 0.46 -13.15
C VAL A 459 25.91 0.31 -14.66
N GLN A 460 24.98 0.81 -15.48
CA GLN A 460 25.09 0.79 -16.94
C GLN A 460 26.33 1.56 -17.41
N ASP A 461 26.60 2.74 -16.84
CA ASP A 461 27.76 3.55 -17.20
C ASP A 461 29.06 2.78 -16.92
N VAL A 462 29.11 1.99 -15.84
CA VAL A 462 30.25 1.13 -15.52
C VAL A 462 30.37 -0.03 -16.51
N ILE A 463 29.25 -0.65 -16.88
CA ILE A 463 29.21 -1.73 -17.88
C ILE A 463 29.66 -1.23 -19.24
N ASP A 464 29.12 -0.10 -19.70
CA ASP A 464 29.49 0.55 -20.96
C ASP A 464 30.98 0.88 -20.95
N ARG A 465 31.50 1.41 -19.83
CA ARG A 465 32.94 1.68 -19.68
C ARG A 465 33.82 0.43 -19.79
N ILE A 466 33.35 -0.70 -19.28
CA ILE A 466 34.04 -2.00 -19.40
C ILE A 466 33.98 -2.49 -20.85
N ASN A 467 32.82 -2.38 -21.50
CA ASN A 467 32.58 -2.85 -22.86
C ASN A 467 33.27 -1.99 -23.93
N ASP A 468 33.41 -0.69 -23.68
CA ASP A 468 34.05 0.28 -24.58
C ASP A 468 35.59 0.28 -24.48
N PHE A 469 36.17 -0.52 -23.59
CA PHE A 469 37.62 -0.51 -23.33
C PHE A 469 38.46 -1.13 -24.47
N GLU A 470 37.92 -2.01 -25.32
CA GLU A 470 38.64 -2.64 -26.45
C GLU A 470 37.79 -2.75 -27.73
N ASP A 471 38.42 -2.58 -28.90
CA ASP A 471 37.81 -2.79 -30.22
C ASP A 471 37.46 -4.28 -30.43
N PHE A 472 36.20 -4.53 -30.81
CA PHE A 472 35.56 -5.84 -30.84
C PHE A 472 36.03 -6.72 -32.01
N ASP A 473 36.56 -7.92 -31.73
CA ASP A 473 36.86 -8.93 -32.76
C ASP A 473 35.73 -9.95 -33.00
N GLY A 474 34.62 -9.83 -32.26
CA GLY A 474 33.45 -10.70 -32.36
C GLY A 474 33.51 -11.98 -31.51
N THR A 475 34.58 -12.19 -30.72
CA THR A 475 34.75 -13.37 -29.85
C THR A 475 34.88 -13.05 -28.36
N THR A 476 34.98 -11.76 -28.00
CA THR A 476 35.15 -11.29 -26.62
C THR A 476 33.85 -11.33 -25.80
N PRO A 477 33.90 -11.73 -24.52
CA PRO A 477 32.77 -11.62 -23.59
C PRO A 477 32.41 -10.15 -23.37
N LEU A 478 31.12 -9.81 -23.46
CA LEU A 478 30.60 -8.53 -22.97
C LEU A 478 30.45 -8.63 -21.46
N ALA A 479 30.83 -7.61 -20.72
CA ALA A 479 30.32 -7.45 -19.37
C ALA A 479 28.82 -7.23 -19.48
N ASP A 480 28.06 -8.16 -18.91
CA ASP A 480 26.61 -8.08 -18.79
C ASP A 480 26.24 -8.23 -17.33
N LEU A 481 25.16 -7.57 -16.95
CA LEU A 481 24.62 -7.69 -15.61
C LEU A 481 23.79 -8.96 -15.56
N ASN A 482 24.23 -9.96 -14.80
CA ASN A 482 23.32 -11.02 -14.39
C ASN A 482 22.33 -10.41 -13.37
N LEU A 483 21.29 -9.77 -13.90
CA LEU A 483 20.33 -8.93 -13.19
C LEU A 483 19.81 -9.63 -11.94
N GLY A 484 20.14 -9.07 -10.77
CA GLY A 484 19.63 -9.45 -9.44
C GLY A 484 20.19 -10.71 -8.77
N GLN A 485 21.25 -11.34 -9.30
CA GLN A 485 22.04 -12.32 -8.52
C GLN A 485 23.03 -11.65 -7.57
N GLY A 486 23.42 -10.39 -7.85
CA GLY A 486 24.56 -9.76 -7.19
C GLY A 486 25.81 -10.65 -7.29
N VAL A 487 26.83 -10.34 -6.49
CA VAL A 487 27.86 -11.32 -6.14
C VAL A 487 27.57 -11.70 -4.68
N PRO A 488 27.03 -12.90 -4.41
CA PRO A 488 26.80 -13.34 -3.04
C PRO A 488 28.07 -13.17 -2.19
N VAL A 489 27.93 -12.76 -0.92
CA VAL A 489 29.08 -12.73 0.00
C VAL A 489 29.62 -14.15 0.14
N GLY A 490 30.83 -14.41 -0.39
CA GLY A 490 31.43 -15.74 -0.48
C GLY A 490 31.28 -16.45 -1.83
N ALA A 491 30.71 -15.79 -2.85
CA ALA A 491 30.67 -16.32 -4.20
C ALA A 491 32.08 -16.48 -4.75
N THR A 492 32.39 -17.70 -5.17
CA THR A 492 33.65 -18.03 -5.84
C THR A 492 33.55 -17.82 -7.33
N THR A 493 32.41 -17.41 -7.91
CA THR A 493 32.27 -17.21 -9.36
C THR A 493 31.35 -16.04 -9.69
N LEU A 494 31.68 -15.28 -10.75
CA LEU A 494 30.91 -14.22 -11.39
C LEU A 494 30.50 -14.67 -12.79
N ASP A 495 29.21 -14.67 -13.08
CA ASP A 495 28.69 -15.09 -14.38
C ASP A 495 28.66 -13.90 -15.36
N ILE A 496 29.37 -14.02 -16.48
CA ILE A 496 29.44 -13.02 -17.55
C ILE A 496 28.75 -13.57 -18.80
N THR A 497 27.70 -12.91 -19.27
CA THR A 497 26.96 -13.31 -20.48
C THR A 497 27.61 -12.72 -21.74
N ARG A 498 28.00 -13.57 -22.68
CA ARG A 498 28.48 -13.15 -24.00
C ARG A 498 27.34 -12.65 -24.89
N ARG A 499 27.66 -11.87 -25.93
CA ARG A 499 26.69 -11.35 -26.92
C ARG A 499 25.91 -12.43 -27.68
N ASP A 500 26.39 -13.68 -27.68
CA ASP A 500 25.71 -14.85 -28.25
C ASP A 500 24.72 -15.52 -27.27
N GLY A 501 24.56 -14.97 -26.07
CA GLY A 501 23.73 -15.51 -24.99
C GLY A 501 24.40 -16.60 -24.16
N SER A 502 25.68 -16.93 -24.39
CA SER A 502 26.41 -17.91 -23.60
C SER A 502 26.96 -17.31 -22.30
N VAL A 503 26.70 -17.97 -21.17
CA VAL A 503 27.19 -17.53 -19.85
C VAL A 503 28.57 -18.12 -19.57
N VAL A 504 29.47 -17.28 -19.02
CA VAL A 504 30.84 -17.63 -18.61
C VAL A 504 31.01 -17.41 -17.13
N ASN A 505 31.31 -18.47 -16.41
CA ASN A 505 31.59 -18.38 -14.99
C ASN A 505 33.06 -17.97 -14.81
N VAL A 506 33.29 -16.75 -14.35
CA VAL A 506 34.60 -16.22 -13.94
C VAL A 506 34.83 -16.56 -12.49
N ASN A 507 35.84 -17.37 -12.18
CA ASN A 507 36.21 -17.66 -10.80
C ASN A 507 36.67 -16.38 -10.07
N LEU A 508 35.94 -15.98 -9.03
CA LEU A 508 36.26 -14.88 -8.10
C LEU A 508 37.24 -15.30 -7.01
N ALA A 509 37.46 -16.62 -6.82
CA ALA A 509 38.62 -17.06 -6.07
C ALA A 509 39.85 -16.82 -6.94
N GLY A 510 40.61 -15.77 -6.61
CA GLY A 510 42.00 -15.72 -7.01
C GLY A 510 42.67 -17.02 -6.58
N ASP A 511 43.39 -17.67 -7.50
CA ASP A 511 44.38 -18.67 -7.10
C ASP A 511 45.30 -18.03 -6.04
N ALA A 512 45.52 -18.80 -4.97
CA ALA A 512 46.23 -18.46 -3.74
C ALA A 512 47.43 -17.50 -3.83
#